data_AF-A0A7H8N7Q6-F1
#
_entry.id   AF-A0A7H8N7Q6-F1
#
_cell.length_a   1.000
_cell.length_b   1.000
_cell.length_c   1.000
_cell.angle_alpha   90.00
_cell.angle_beta   90.00
_cell.angle_gamma   90.00
#
_symmetry.space_group_name_H-M   'P 1'
#
loop_
_entity.id
_entity.type
_entity.pdbx_description
1 polymer ?
#
loop_
_entity_poly.entity_id
_entity_poly.type
_entity_poly.pdbx_seq_one_letter_code
_entity_poly.pdbx_strand_id
1 'polypeptide(L)'
;MSERCMHDMVVEQCVDCAPAPEGLVKHVFVTAGGSVFHRSSGCKALREGQHYALRLGMENHPPRRVVLAEARGEGRGACAYCFWDYQPA
;
A
#
# COMPACT_ATOMS: atom_id res chain seq x y z
N MET A 1 -17.38 -12.32 21.81
CA MET A 1 -16.04 -12.45 22.40
C MET A 1 -15.05 -12.07 21.31
N SER A 2 -14.12 -11.15 21.55
CA SER A 2 -13.17 -10.72 20.53
C SER A 2 -12.10 -11.78 20.34
N GLU A 3 -11.87 -12.20 19.09
CA GLU A 3 -10.82 -13.17 18.74
C GLU A 3 -9.44 -12.53 18.97
N ARG A 4 -8.54 -13.26 19.64
CA ARG A 4 -7.14 -12.87 19.81
C ARG A 4 -6.27 -13.62 18.80
N CYS A 5 -5.36 -12.91 18.17
CA CYS A 5 -4.37 -13.51 17.27
C CYS A 5 -3.14 -14.00 18.04
N MET A 6 -2.23 -14.70 17.34
CA MET A 6 -0.96 -15.18 17.91
C MET A 6 0.00 -14.08 18.39
N HIS A 7 -0.29 -12.81 18.09
CA HIS A 7 0.48 -11.64 18.54
C HIS A 7 -0.06 -11.05 19.86
N ASP A 8 -0.92 -11.78 20.58
CA ASP A 8 -1.57 -11.37 21.82
C ASP A 8 -2.37 -10.05 21.73
N MET A 9 -2.84 -9.74 20.52
CA MET A 9 -3.73 -8.61 20.23
C MET A 9 -5.10 -9.12 19.79
N VAL A 10 -6.13 -8.31 19.98
CA VAL A 10 -7.42 -8.51 19.29
C VAL A 10 -7.15 -8.47 17.78
N VAL A 11 -7.69 -9.44 17.02
CA VAL A 11 -7.43 -9.59 15.57
C VAL A 11 -7.60 -8.26 14.83
N GLU A 12 -8.69 -7.54 15.09
CA GLU A 12 -9.00 -6.24 14.48
C GLU A 12 -8.02 -5.10 14.81
N GLN A 13 -7.19 -5.25 15.86
CA GLN A 13 -6.20 -4.26 16.29
C GLN A 13 -4.78 -4.62 15.85
N CYS A 14 -4.56 -5.85 15.40
CA CYS A 14 -3.25 -6.32 14.99
C CYS A 14 -2.96 -5.88 13.55
N VAL A 15 -1.88 -5.14 13.33
CA VAL A 15 -1.47 -4.68 11.98
C VAL A 15 -1.24 -5.83 10.99
N ASP A 16 -0.86 -7.00 11.49
CA ASP A 16 -0.59 -8.19 10.68
C ASP A 16 -1.81 -9.08 10.49
N CYS A 17 -2.80 -9.04 11.39
CA CYS A 17 -3.96 -9.94 11.36
C CYS A 17 -5.26 -9.25 10.96
N ALA A 18 -5.39 -7.95 11.19
CA ALA A 18 -6.59 -7.20 10.91
C ALA A 18 -6.97 -7.32 9.42
N PRO A 19 -8.26 -7.47 9.11
CA PRO A 19 -8.72 -7.47 7.73
C PRO A 19 -8.43 -6.12 7.07
N ALA A 20 -8.20 -6.15 5.76
CA ALA A 20 -8.10 -4.91 5.00
C ALA A 20 -9.47 -4.23 4.97
N PRO A 21 -9.53 -2.89 5.05
CA PRO A 21 -10.77 -2.14 4.82
C PRO A 21 -11.38 -2.48 3.46
N GLU A 22 -12.69 -2.30 3.34
CA GLU A 22 -13.41 -2.51 2.07
C GLU A 22 -12.78 -1.69 0.93
N GLY A 23 -12.68 -2.29 -0.25
CA GLY A 23 -12.01 -1.71 -1.41
C GLY A 23 -10.47 -1.76 -1.37
N LEU A 24 -9.85 -2.14 -0.24
CA LEU A 24 -8.40 -2.28 -0.11
C LEU A 24 -7.95 -3.74 -0.01
N VAL A 25 -6.63 -3.95 -0.09
CA VAL A 25 -5.99 -5.26 0.03
C VAL A 25 -4.95 -5.24 1.13
N LYS A 26 -4.74 -6.39 1.78
CA LYS A 26 -3.82 -6.53 2.92
C LYS A 26 -2.36 -6.22 2.56
N HIS A 27 -1.95 -6.57 1.34
CA HIS A 27 -0.60 -6.33 0.85
C HIS A 27 -0.63 -5.43 -0.37
N VAL A 28 0.22 -4.41 -0.36
CA VAL A 28 0.33 -3.41 -1.41
C VAL A 28 1.78 -3.26 -1.86
N PHE A 29 1.99 -2.56 -2.96
CA PHE A 29 3.30 -2.27 -3.51
C PHE A 29 3.61 -0.79 -3.36
N VAL A 30 4.81 -0.47 -2.86
CA VAL A 30 5.31 0.90 -2.71
C VAL A 30 6.73 0.99 -3.28
N THR A 31 7.19 2.21 -3.57
CA THR A 31 8.58 2.50 -3.95
C THR A 31 9.18 3.44 -2.91
N ALA A 32 10.50 3.43 -2.70
CA ALA A 32 11.10 4.20 -1.60
C ALA A 32 10.71 5.69 -1.61
N GLY A 33 10.72 6.33 -2.79
CA GLY A 33 10.32 7.75 -2.97
C GLY A 33 8.87 8.02 -3.39
N GLY A 34 8.02 6.99 -3.55
CA GLY A 34 6.64 7.18 -4.00
C GLY A 34 5.70 7.69 -2.89
N SER A 35 4.72 8.52 -3.21
CA SER A 35 3.72 9.00 -2.22
C SER A 35 2.47 8.13 -2.12
N VAL A 36 2.35 7.10 -2.96
CA VAL A 36 1.17 6.24 -3.03
C VAL A 36 1.52 4.76 -2.98
N PHE A 37 0.56 3.93 -2.58
CA PHE A 37 0.62 2.49 -2.67
C PHE A 37 -0.26 1.93 -3.81
N HIS A 38 0.16 0.81 -4.37
CA HIS A 38 -0.45 0.17 -5.53
C HIS A 38 -0.95 -1.24 -5.20
N ARG A 39 -2.02 -1.68 -5.87
CA ARG A 39 -2.55 -3.06 -5.75
C ARG A 39 -1.63 -4.10 -6.41
N SER A 40 -0.87 -3.69 -7.43
CA SER A 40 0.01 -4.56 -8.22
C SER A 40 1.29 -3.84 -8.60
N SER A 41 2.42 -4.56 -8.59
CA SER A 41 3.70 -4.09 -9.15
C SER A 41 3.62 -3.85 -10.66
N GLY A 42 2.59 -4.38 -11.33
CA GLY A 42 2.31 -4.16 -12.75
C GLY A 42 1.43 -2.95 -13.06
N CYS A 43 1.07 -2.13 -12.07
CA CYS A 43 0.23 -0.95 -12.28
C CYS A 43 0.83 0.00 -13.34
N LYS A 44 0.01 0.42 -14.31
CA LYS A 44 0.43 1.37 -15.36
C LYS A 44 0.94 2.68 -14.78
N ALA A 45 0.20 3.29 -13.85
CA ALA A 45 0.60 4.54 -13.20
C ALA A 45 1.91 4.42 -12.41
N LEU A 46 2.16 3.27 -11.78
CA LEU A 46 3.45 2.99 -11.12
C LEU A 46 4.60 3.00 -12.12
N ARG A 47 4.45 2.29 -13.24
CA ARG A 47 5.46 2.23 -14.30
C ARG A 47 5.70 3.61 -14.91
N GLU A 48 4.64 4.36 -15.20
CA GLU A 48 4.73 5.71 -15.75
C GLU A 48 5.43 6.67 -14.77
N GLY A 49 5.11 6.60 -13.48
CA GLY A 49 5.80 7.39 -12.45
C GLY A 49 7.29 7.08 -12.37
N GLN A 50 7.66 5.80 -12.42
CA GLN A 50 9.06 5.36 -12.47
C GLN A 50 9.77 5.85 -13.74
N HIS A 51 9.14 5.76 -14.92
CA HIS A 51 9.70 6.29 -16.15
C HIS A 51 9.86 7.81 -16.11
N TYR A 52 8.91 8.52 -15.50
CA TYR A 52 8.97 9.97 -15.32
C TYR A 52 10.12 10.38 -14.39
N ALA A 53 10.29 9.71 -13.26
CA ALA A 53 11.41 9.93 -12.35
C ALA A 53 12.77 9.74 -13.04
N LEU A 54 12.94 8.69 -13.85
CA LEU A 54 14.17 8.50 -14.65
C LEU A 54 14.41 9.65 -15.62
N ARG A 55 13.36 10.15 -16.29
CA ARG A 55 13.49 11.29 -17.21
C ARG A 55 13.91 12.58 -16.51
N LEU A 56 13.57 12.72 -15.23
CA LEU A 56 14.03 13.81 -14.38
C LEU A 56 15.43 13.60 -13.80
N GLY A 57 16.10 12.48 -14.12
CA GLY A 57 17.41 12.13 -13.58
C GLY A 57 17.37 11.68 -12.11
N MET A 58 16.18 11.32 -11.60
CA MET A 58 16.04 10.79 -10.25
C MET A 58 16.43 9.31 -10.18
N GLU A 59 16.86 8.87 -9.00
CA GLU A 59 17.08 7.46 -8.74
C GLU A 59 15.72 6.73 -8.61
N ASN A 60 15.57 5.64 -9.36
CA ASN A 60 14.42 4.75 -9.23
C ASN A 60 14.71 3.64 -8.25
N HIS A 61 13.71 3.29 -7.46
CA HIS A 61 13.77 2.15 -6.54
C HIS A 61 12.72 1.10 -6.93
N PRO A 62 13.06 -0.20 -6.89
CA PRO A 62 12.11 -1.25 -7.25
C PRO A 62 10.88 -1.24 -6.33
N PRO A 63 9.70 -1.62 -6.84
CA PRO A 63 8.53 -1.79 -6.00
C PRO A 63 8.75 -2.89 -4.95
N ARG A 64 8.52 -2.58 -3.68
CA ARG A 64 8.52 -3.54 -2.56
C ARG A 64 7.09 -3.87 -2.14
N ARG A 65 6.85 -5.13 -1.79
CA ARG A 65 5.57 -5.58 -1.24
C ARG A 65 5.58 -5.38 0.27
N VAL A 66 4.55 -4.71 0.79
CA VAL A 66 4.41 -4.35 2.22
C VAL A 66 2.99 -4.63 2.70
N VAL A 67 2.79 -4.66 4.02
CA VAL A 67 1.46 -4.65 4.61
C VAL A 67 0.83 -3.27 4.47
N LEU A 68 -0.50 -3.20 4.28
CA LEU A 68 -1.22 -1.95 4.11
C LEU A 68 -1.03 -0.98 5.29
N ALA A 69 -0.99 -1.51 6.52
CA ALA A 69 -0.80 -0.72 7.73
C ALA A 69 0.52 0.06 7.71
N GLU A 70 1.59 -0.56 7.21
CA GLU A 70 2.91 0.08 7.05
C GLU A 70 2.84 1.22 6.03
N ALA A 71 2.27 0.98 4.84
CA ALA A 71 2.14 2.00 3.81
C ALA A 71 1.31 3.22 4.30
N ARG A 72 0.23 2.98 5.06
CA ARG A 72 -0.58 4.04 5.67
C ARG A 72 0.15 4.74 6.81
N GLY A 73 0.90 4.02 7.62
CA GLY A 73 1.74 4.57 8.69
C GLY A 73 2.84 5.49 8.16
N GLU A 74 3.35 5.22 6.97
CA GLU A 74 4.26 6.11 6.22
C GLU A 74 3.56 7.30 5.54
N GLY A 75 2.24 7.47 5.73
CA GLY A 75 1.47 8.58 5.17
C GLY A 75 1.17 8.45 3.66
N ARG A 76 1.30 7.26 3.08
CA ARG A 76 1.07 7.06 1.65
C ARG A 76 -0.42 6.98 1.31
N GLY A 77 -0.79 7.63 0.22
CA GLY A 77 -2.15 7.58 -0.32
C GLY A 77 -2.43 6.33 -1.15
N ALA A 78 -3.71 6.05 -1.43
CA ALA A 78 -4.08 4.98 -2.36
C ALA A 78 -3.90 5.45 -3.82
N CYS A 79 -3.31 4.62 -4.67
CA CYS A 79 -3.30 4.91 -6.11
C CYS A 79 -4.73 4.88 -6.68
N ALA A 80 -5.19 6.01 -7.22
CA ALA A 80 -6.54 6.19 -7.77
C ALA A 80 -6.90 5.18 -8.88
N TYR A 81 -5.93 4.68 -9.64
CA TYR A 81 -6.17 3.64 -10.66
C TYR A 81 -6.32 2.25 -10.06
N CYS A 82 -5.59 1.95 -8.97
CA CYS A 82 -5.63 0.64 -8.32
C CYS A 82 -6.82 0.47 -7.37
N PHE A 83 -7.31 1.59 -6.84
CA PHE A 83 -8.30 1.65 -5.77
C PHE A 83 -9.33 2.74 -6.10
N TRP A 84 -9.89 2.67 -7.31
CA TRP A 84 -10.87 3.65 -7.82
C TRP A 84 -12.20 3.61 -7.06
N ASP A 85 -12.48 2.48 -6.43
CA ASP A 85 -13.64 2.17 -5.59
C ASP A 85 -13.41 2.49 -4.10
N TYR A 86 -12.18 2.82 -3.70
CA TYR A 86 -11.86 3.17 -2.33
C TYR A 86 -12.20 4.64 -2.04
N GLN A 87 -13.11 4.84 -1.08
CA GLN A 87 -13.44 6.15 -0.55
C GLN A 87 -12.81 6.30 0.85
N PRO A 88 -11.83 7.21 1.03
CA PRO A 88 -11.34 7.50 2.37
C PRO A 88 -12.47 8.13 3.21
N ALA A 89 -12.64 7.62 4.43
CA ALA A 89 -13.59 8.15 5.41
C ALA A 89 -13.19 9.55 5.91
#